data_AF-A0A352Q3L0-F1
#
_entry.id   AF-A0A352Q3L0-F1
#
_cell.length_a   1.000
_cell.length_b   1.000
_cell.length_c   1.000
_cell.angle_alpha   90.00
_cell.angle_beta   90.00
_cell.angle_gamma   90.00
#
_symmetry.space_group_name_H-M   'P 1'
#
loop_
_entity.id
_entity.type
_entity.pdbx_description
1 polymer ?
#
loop_
_entity_poly.entity_id
_entity_poly.type
_entity_poly.pdbx_seq_one_letter_code
_entity_poly.pdbx_strand_id
1 'polypeptide(L)' 'MPAEWLTGPGADEDRVLLYLHGGGYVIGSVATHRGLTSALAKAANCRVLALDYRLAPEHPYPAAVEDATRAYRWLLSQ' A
#
# COMPACT_ATOMS: atom_id res chain seq x y z
N MET A 1 0.65 -10.31 -4.91
CA MET A 1 -0.19 -10.02 -3.74
C MET A 1 -1.19 -8.95 -4.14
N PRO A 2 -2.41 -8.93 -3.58
CA PRO A 2 -3.38 -7.89 -3.91
C PRO A 2 -2.85 -6.51 -3.49
N ALA A 3 -2.99 -5.54 -4.38
CA ALA A 3 -2.63 -4.16 -4.15
C ALA A 3 -3.47 -3.26 -5.06
N GLU A 4 -3.62 -1.99 -4.70
CA GLU A 4 -4.37 -1.00 -5.46
C GLU A 4 -3.47 0.20 -5.77
N TRP A 5 -3.45 0.62 -7.03
CA TRP A 5 -2.83 1.88 -7.44
C TRP A 5 -3.84 3.02 -7.33
N LEU A 6 -3.44 4.09 -6.64
CA LEU A 6 -4.19 5.33 -6.58
C LEU A 6 -3.33 6.44 -7.18
N THR A 7 -3.83 7.03 -8.27
CA THR A 7 -3.12 8.06 -9.02
C THR A 7 -4.04 9.28 -9.16
N GLY A 8 -3.57 10.43 -8.69
CA GLY A 8 -4.25 11.71 -8.93
C GLY A 8 -3.95 12.25 -10.33
N PRO A 9 -4.81 13.10 -10.91
CA PRO A 9 -4.49 13.81 -12.15
C PRO A 9 -3.19 14.61 -12.03
N GLY A 10 -2.26 14.43 -12.97
CA GLY A 10 -0.98 15.14 -12.99
C GLY A 10 0.05 14.64 -11.97
N ALA A 11 -0.21 13.51 -11.30
CA ALA A 11 0.77 12.89 -10.41
C ALA A 11 2.05 12.53 -11.17
N ASP A 12 3.19 12.74 -10.53
CA ASP A 12 4.48 12.29 -11.02
C ASP A 12 4.51 10.75 -11.04
N GLU A 13 4.65 10.17 -12.23
CA GLU A 13 4.60 8.71 -12.43
C GLU A 13 5.85 7.98 -11.95
N ASP A 14 6.97 8.70 -11.81
CA ASP A 14 8.26 8.18 -11.33
C ASP A 14 8.35 8.22 -9.80
N ARG A 15 7.38 8.83 -9.13
CA ARG A 15 7.29 8.90 -7.67
C ARG A 15 6.19 7.98 -7.16
N VAL A 16 6.57 7.07 -6.26
CA VAL A 16 5.65 6.11 -5.65
C VAL A 16 5.71 6.19 -4.12
N LEU A 17 4.53 6.24 -3.49
CA LEU A 17 4.34 6.02 -2.07
C LEU A 17 3.77 4.61 -1.84
N LEU A 18 4.56 3.72 -1.24
CA LEU A 18 4.08 2.42 -0.76
C LEU A 18 3.33 2.61 0.56
N TYR A 19 2.03 2.35 0.56
CA TYR A 19 1.16 2.54 1.73
C TYR A 19 0.81 1.20 2.38
N LEU A 20 1.08 1.10 3.69
CA LEU A 20 0.73 -0.05 4.53
C LEU A 20 -0.37 0.39 5.50
N HIS A 21 -1.58 -0.15 5.33
CA HIS A 21 -2.72 0.26 6.14
C HIS A 21 -2.56 -0.11 7.63
N GLY A 22 -3.20 0.66 8.51
CA GLY A 22 -3.31 0.34 9.92
C GLY A 22 -4.37 -0.73 10.20
N GLY A 23 -4.60 -1.05 11.47
CA GLY A 23 -5.56 -2.09 11.89
C GLY A 23 -4.95 -3.19 12.75
N GLY A 24 -3.82 -2.91 13.41
CA GLY A 24 -3.21 -3.81 14.38
C GLY A 24 -2.74 -5.15 13.81
N TYR A 25 -2.47 -5.22 12.50
CA TYR A 25 -2.17 -6.45 11.76
C TYR A 25 -3.30 -7.49 11.71
N VAL A 26 -4.51 -7.15 12.14
CA VAL A 26 -5.63 -8.09 12.25
C VAL A 26 -6.83 -7.66 11.38
N ILE A 27 -7.00 -6.36 11.16
CA ILE A 27 -8.11 -5.81 10.40
C ILE A 27 -7.63 -4.73 9.42
N GLY A 28 -8.56 -4.26 8.59
CA GLY A 28 -8.29 -3.27 7.55
C GLY A 28 -8.10 -3.92 6.19
N SER A 29 -8.03 -3.06 5.18
CA SER A 29 -7.78 -3.41 3.79
C SER A 29 -7.53 -2.15 2.97
N VAL A 30 -7.15 -2.31 1.70
CA VAL A 30 -7.09 -1.20 0.73
C VAL A 30 -8.39 -0.38 0.68
N ALA A 31 -9.55 -1.03 0.81
CA ALA A 31 -10.85 -0.36 0.76
C ALA A 31 -11.10 0.55 1.98
N THR A 32 -10.75 0.07 3.18
CA THR A 32 -10.94 0.85 4.43
C THR A 32 -10.10 2.13 4.47
N HIS A 33 -8.99 2.18 3.74
CA HIS A 33 -8.06 3.32 3.72
C HIS A 33 -8.07 4.09 2.39
N ARG A 34 -8.94 3.73 1.44
CA ARG A 34 -8.98 4.33 0.08
C ARG A 34 -9.14 5.86 0.11
N GLY A 35 -9.93 6.39 1.04
CA GLY A 35 -10.11 7.84 1.19
C GLY A 35 -8.80 8.55 1.56
N LEU A 36 -8.04 7.98 2.50
CA LEU A 36 -6.74 8.51 2.92
C LEU A 36 -5.69 8.36 1.82
N THR A 37 -5.59 7.20 1.19
CA THR A 37 -4.59 6.97 0.13
C THR A 37 -4.86 7.83 -1.10
N SER A 38 -6.12 8.10 -1.43
CA SER A 38 -6.50 9.07 -2.49
C SER A 38 -6.06 10.49 -2.13
N ALA A 39 -6.27 10.91 -0.88
CA ALA A 39 -5.83 12.21 -0.40
C ALA A 39 -4.30 12.34 -0.41
N LEU A 40 -3.58 11.28 -0.02
CA LEU A 40 -2.12 11.23 -0.07
C LEU A 40 -1.58 11.33 -1.51
N ALA A 41 -2.16 10.59 -2.47
CA ALA A 41 -1.75 10.66 -3.87
C ALA A 41 -1.83 12.09 -4.41
N LYS A 42 -2.93 12.79 -4.10
CA LYS A 42 -3.13 14.19 -4.47
C LYS A 42 -2.16 15.13 -3.75
N ALA A 43 -2.01 15.00 -2.44
CA ALA A 43 -1.19 15.91 -1.63
C ALA A 43 0.32 15.77 -1.92
N ALA A 44 0.79 14.55 -2.18
CA ALA A 44 2.21 14.28 -2.45
C ALA A 44 2.60 14.40 -3.94
N ASN A 45 1.62 14.61 -4.82
CA ASN A 45 1.75 14.61 -6.28
C ASN A 45 2.49 13.36 -6.79
N CYS A 46 2.04 12.18 -6.37
CA CYS A 46 2.69 10.91 -6.68
C CYS A 46 1.68 9.77 -6.74
N ARG A 47 2.08 8.64 -7.30
CA ARG A 47 1.28 7.41 -7.28
C ARG A 47 1.34 6.77 -5.90
N VAL A 48 0.23 6.25 -5.39
CA VAL A 48 0.19 5.46 -4.15
C VAL A 48 -0.06 4.00 -4.49
N LEU A 49 0.80 3.10 -4.03
CA LEU A 49 0.56 1.66 -4.04
C LEU A 49 0.07 1.24 -2.65
N ALA A 50 -1.23 1.02 -2.49
CA ALA A 50 -1.81 0.51 -1.26
C ALA A 50 -1.76 -1.01 -1.25
N LEU A 51 -1.09 -1.60 -0.25
CA LEU A 51 -0.88 -3.04 -0.16
C LEU A 51 -1.95 -3.70 0.72
N ASP A 52 -2.58 -4.75 0.22
CA ASP A 52 -3.47 -5.63 1.00
C ASP A 52 -2.62 -6.78 1.57
N TYR A 53 -1.82 -6.47 2.59
CA TYR A 53 -0.87 -7.42 3.16
C TYR A 53 -1.58 -8.48 4.00
N ARG A 54 -0.97 -9.66 4.14
CA ARG A 54 -1.50 -10.77 4.94
C ARG A 54 -1.68 -10.37 6.41
N LEU A 55 -2.86 -10.66 6.97
CA LEU A 55 -3.25 -10.33 8.34
C LEU A 55 -3.27 -11.55 9.25
N ALA A 56 -3.06 -11.31 10.54
CA ALA A 56 -3.31 -12.27 11.61
C ALA A 56 -4.81 -12.38 11.91
N PRO A 57 -5.30 -13.51 12.46
CA PRO A 57 -4.54 -14.70 12.88
C PRO A 57 -4.16 -15.68 11.75
N GLU A 58 -4.74 -15.55 10.56
CA GLU A 58 -4.50 -16.47 9.43
C GLU A 58 -3.02 -16.46 9.00
N HIS A 59 -2.39 -15.29 9.08
CA HIS A 59 -1.00 -15.07 8.75
C HIS A 59 -0.33 -14.22 9.84
N PRO A 60 0.14 -14.84 10.93
CA PRO A 60 0.80 -14.13 12.01
C PRO A 60 2.13 -13.51 11.55
N TYR A 61 2.75 -12.73 12.44
CA TYR A 61 4.13 -12.27 12.26
C TYR A 61 5.04 -13.44 11.84
N PRO A 62 5.89 -13.29 10.80
CA PRO A 62 6.29 -12.03 10.13
C PRO A 62 5.59 -11.71 8.79
N ALA A 63 4.45 -12.34 8.47
CA ALA A 63 3.85 -12.31 7.13
C ALA A 63 3.71 -10.90 6.52
N ALA A 64 3.18 -9.94 7.28
CA ALA A 64 3.02 -8.55 6.83
C ALA A 64 4.34 -7.86 6.46
N VAL A 65 5.44 -8.18 7.16
CA VAL A 65 6.78 -7.61 6.90
C VAL A 65 7.39 -8.21 5.64
N GLU A 66 7.25 -9.52 5.44
CA GLU A 66 7.66 -10.20 4.21
C GLU A 66 6.93 -9.62 3.00
N ASP A 67 5.64 -9.35 3.16
CA ASP A 67 4.76 -8.77 2.17
C ASP A 67 5.16 -7.33 1.82
N ALA A 68 5.40 -6.49 2.83
CA ALA A 68 5.88 -5.13 2.63
C ALA A 68 7.24 -5.09 1.93
N THR A 69 8.20 -5.92 2.34
CA THR A 69 9.53 -5.98 1.72
C THR A 69 9.49 -6.56 0.31
N ARG A 70 8.61 -7.53 0.04
CA ARG A 70 8.36 -8.04 -1.31
C ARG A 70 7.79 -6.96 -2.22
N ALA A 71 6.79 -6.20 -1.76
CA ALA A 71 6.20 -5.11 -2.52
C ALA A 71 7.24 -4.00 -2.82
N TYR A 72 8.07 -3.65 -1.84
CA TYR A 72 9.14 -2.68 -2.04
C TYR A 72 10.18 -3.14 -3.07
N ARG A 73 10.64 -4.40 -3.00
CA ARG A 73 11.55 -4.96 -4.01
C ARG A 73 10.93 -5.03 -5.39
N TRP A 74 9.63 -5.32 -5.48
CA TRP A 74 8.90 -5.30 -6.75
C TRP A 74 8.83 -3.89 -7.36
N LEU A 75 8.64 -2.85 -6.54
CA LEU A 75 8.70 -1.45 -6.99
C LEU A 75 10.09 -1.08 -7.52
N LEU A 76 11.16 -1.54 -6.87
CA LEU A 76 12.54 -1.30 -7.32
C LEU A 76 12.90 -2.03 -8.62
N SER A 77 12.11 -3.03 -9.04
CA SER A 77 12.31 -3.76 -10.29
C SER A 77 11.36 -3.33 -11.42
N GLN A 78 10.63 -2.22 -11.24
CA GLN A 78 9.78 -1.64 -12.29
C GLN A 78 10.60 -0.86 -13.32
#